data_AF-A0A8C9DEX5-F1
#
_entry.id   AF-A0A8C9DEX5-F1
#
_cell.length_a   1.000
_cell.length_b   1.000
_cell.length_c   1.000
_cell.angle_alpha   90.00
_cell.angle_beta   90.00
_cell.angle_gamma   90.00
#
_symmetry.space_group_name_H-M   'P 1'
#
loop_
_entity.id
_entity.type
_entity.pdbx_description
1 polymer ?
#
loop_
_entity_poly.entity_id
_entity_poly.type
_entity_poly.pdbx_seq_one_letter_code
_entity_poly.pdbx_strand_id
1 'polypeptide(L)' 'MLSALQEAFRHFAVHRDTRATGKEMHSKNWSKLCKDCQVIDRKNVTVTDVDIFSKIK' A
#
# COMPACT_ATOMS: atom_id res chain seq x y z
N MET A 1 9.66 14.99 -5.30
CA MET A 1 8.27 14.59 -4.93
C MET A 1 8.02 13.12 -5.27
N LEU A 2 8.26 12.67 -6.51
CA LEU A 2 8.12 11.26 -6.90
C LEU A 2 9.07 10.30 -6.16
N SER A 3 10.28 10.74 -5.82
CA SER A 3 11.28 9.92 -5.13
C SER A 3 10.81 9.42 -3.77
N ALA A 4 10.21 10.30 -2.96
CA ALA A 4 9.71 9.93 -1.63
C ALA A 4 8.53 8.95 -1.71
N LEU A 5 7.68 9.08 -2.73
CA LEU A 5 6.60 8.12 -2.99
C LEU A 5 7.17 6.76 -3.39
N GLN A 6 8.19 6.74 -4.24
CA GLN A 6 8.86 5.51 -4.66
C GLN A 6 9.58 4.82 -3.49
N GLU A 7 10.16 5.59 -2.58
CA GLU A 7 10.75 5.07 -1.34
C GLU A 7 9.68 4.49 -0.41
N ALA A 8 8.58 5.20 -0.18
CA ALA A 8 7.46 4.68 0.60
C ALA A 8 6.91 3.39 -0.01
N PHE A 9 6.71 3.36 -1.33
CA PHE A 9 6.29 2.16 -2.05
C PHE A 9 7.26 1.00 -1.78
N ARG A 10 8.57 1.20 -1.97
CA ARG A 10 9.57 0.15 -1.71
C ARG A 10 9.54 -0.33 -0.26
N HIS A 11 9.41 0.57 0.70
CA HIS A 11 9.34 0.25 2.12
C HIS A 11 8.17 -0.67 2.45
N PHE A 12 6.98 -0.38 1.90
CA PHE A 12 5.81 -1.23 2.09
C PHE A 12 5.85 -2.48 1.22
N ALA A 13 6.43 -2.44 0.02
CA ALA A 13 6.52 -3.57 -0.90
C ALA A 13 7.31 -4.74 -0.30
N VAL A 14 8.38 -4.46 0.44
CA VAL A 14 9.20 -5.49 1.12
C VAL A 14 8.81 -5.74 2.58
N HIS A 15 7.75 -5.08 3.06
CA HIS A 15 7.38 -5.13 4.48
C HIS A 15 7.11 -6.58 4.92
N ARG A 16 7.94 -7.05 5.86
CA ARG A 16 7.88 -8.40 6.46
C ARG A 16 8.00 -9.54 5.43
N ASP A 17 8.56 -9.27 4.27
CA ASP A 17 8.91 -10.28 3.28
C ASP A 17 10.35 -10.08 2.82
N THR A 18 11.27 -10.83 3.45
CA THR A 18 12.69 -10.78 3.15
C THR A 18 13.04 -11.32 1.76
N ARG A 19 12.08 -11.95 1.05
CA ARG A 19 12.23 -12.43 -0.32
C ARG A 19 11.67 -11.45 -1.35
N ALA A 20 10.93 -10.42 -0.93
CA ALA A 20 10.36 -9.44 -1.84
C ALA A 20 11.45 -8.52 -2.43
N THR A 21 11.32 -8.21 -3.72
CA THR A 21 12.31 -7.40 -4.46
C THR A 21 11.97 -5.90 -4.48
N GLY A 22 10.85 -5.51 -3.89
CA GLY A 22 10.35 -4.14 -3.90
C GLY A 22 9.76 -3.68 -5.24
N LYS A 23 9.59 -4.59 -6.21
CA LYS A 23 9.00 -4.31 -7.52
C LYS A 23 7.48 -4.37 -7.53
N GLU A 24 6.88 -5.20 -6.67
CA GLU A 24 5.44 -5.40 -6.55
C GLU A 24 5.03 -5.29 -5.08
N MET A 25 3.79 -4.83 -4.84
CA MET A 25 3.23 -4.71 -3.50
C MET A 25 1.98 -5.58 -3.38
N HIS A 26 1.92 -6.39 -2.34
CA HIS A 26 0.84 -7.34 -2.14
C HIS A 26 -0.34 -6.68 -1.40
N SER A 27 -1.55 -7.21 -1.55
CA SER A 27 -2.79 -6.66 -0.95
C SER A 27 -2.66 -6.33 0.55
N LYS A 28 -2.04 -7.22 1.34
CA LYS A 28 -1.80 -7.00 2.77
C LYS A 28 -0.92 -5.77 3.05
N ASN A 29 0.08 -5.52 2.20
CA ASN A 29 1.03 -4.43 2.35
C ASN A 29 0.41 -3.11 1.84
N TRP A 30 -0.37 -3.17 0.76
CA TRP A 30 -1.17 -2.04 0.28
C TRP A 30 -2.18 -1.56 1.33
N SER A 31 -2.95 -2.49 1.91
CA SER A 31 -3.89 -2.18 2.99
C SER A 31 -3.21 -1.53 4.20
N LYS A 32 -1.96 -1.92 4.50
CA LYS A 32 -1.15 -1.30 5.56
C LYS A 32 -0.71 0.12 5.18
N LEU A 33 -0.21 0.32 3.96
CA LEU A 33 0.15 1.65 3.44
C LEU A 33 -1.03 2.62 3.54
N CYS A 34 -2.22 2.23 3.10
CA CYS A 34 -3.40 3.09 3.16
C CYS A 34 -3.80 3.49 4.60
N LYS A 35 -3.56 2.61 5.58
CA LYS A 35 -3.82 2.88 6.99
C LYS A 35 -2.74 3.77 7.62
N ASP A 36 -1.48 3.39 7.45
CA ASP A 36 -0.33 4.08 8.04
C ASP A 36 -0.15 5.50 7.47
N CYS A 37 -0.43 5.68 6.18
CA CYS A 37 -0.34 6.98 5.51
C CYS A 37 -1.66 7.78 5.54
N GLN A 38 -2.67 7.33 6.31
CA GLN A 38 -3.96 8.02 6.46
C GLN A 38 -4.68 8.31 5.13
N VAL A 39 -4.52 7.43 4.14
CA VAL A 39 -5.23 7.52 2.85
C VAL A 39 -6.73 7.29 3.04
N ILE A 40 -7.10 6.48 4.03
CA ILE A 40 -8.49 6.19 4.39
C ILE A 40 -9.01 7.34 5.27
N ASP A 41 -9.90 8.16 4.70
CA ASP A 41 -10.51 9.31 5.39
C ASP A 41 -11.92 9.01 5.92
N ARG A 42 -12.47 7.82 5.65
CA ARG A 42 -13.84 7.37 6.01
C ARG A 42 -14.96 8.22 5.40
N LYS A 43 -14.65 9.09 4.43
CA LYS A 43 -15.62 9.94 3.74
C LYS A 43 -15.60 9.69 2.23
N ASN A 44 -14.41 9.82 1.62
CA ASN A 44 -14.21 9.62 0.19
C ASN A 44 -13.46 8.32 -0.10
N VAL A 45 -12.56 7.92 0.80
CA VAL A 45 -11.83 6.66 0.73
C VAL A 45 -12.16 5.85 1.97
N THR A 46 -12.86 4.74 1.76
CA THR A 46 -13.24 3.81 2.82
C THR A 46 -12.36 2.56 2.81
N VAL A 47 -12.47 1.77 3.86
CA VAL A 47 -11.82 0.45 3.93
C VAL A 47 -12.32 -0.46 2.79
N THR A 48 -13.59 -0.34 2.41
CA THR A 48 -14.18 -1.10 1.30
C THR A 48 -13.51 -0.78 -0.02
N ASP A 49 -13.24 0.50 -0.31
CA ASP A 49 -12.57 0.92 -1.54
C ASP A 49 -11.14 0.33 -1.63
N VAL A 50 -10.42 0.36 -0.50
CA VAL A 50 -9.07 -0.22 -0.39
C VAL A 50 -9.09 -1.75 -0.58
N ASP A 51 -10.09 -2.45 -0.06
CA ASP A 51 -10.26 -3.91 -0.22
C ASP A 51 -10.60 -4.29 -1.67
N ILE A 52 -11.43 -3.49 -2.36
CA ILE A 52 -11.73 -3.69 -3.78
C ILE A 52 -10.44 -3.54 -4.60
N PHE A 53 -9.70 -2.45 -4.39
CA PHE A 53 -8.44 -2.23 -5.12
C PHE A 53 -7.42 -3.34 -4.86
N SER A 54 -7.36 -3.85 -3.62
CA SER A 54 -6.48 -4.96 -3.25
C SER A 54 -6.73 -6.26 -4.02
N LYS A 55 -7.90 -6.42 -4.66
CA LYS A 55 -8.26 -7.58 -5.48
C LYS A 55 -7.97 -7.37 -6.96
N ILE A 56 -7.68 -6.14 -7.37
CA ILE A 56 -7.25 -5.81 -8.73
C ILE A 56 -5.74 -6.10 -8.83
N LYS A 57 -5.31 -6.71 -9.93
CA LYS A 57 -3.91 -6.97 -10.26
C LYS A 57 -3.45 -6.07 -11.40
#